data_AF-A0A496NBV8-F1
#
_entry.id   AF-A0A496NBV8-F1
#
_cell.length_a   1.000
_cell.length_b   1.000
_cell.length_c   1.000
_cell.angle_alpha   90.00
_cell.angle_beta   90.00
_cell.angle_gamma   90.00
#
_symmetry.space_group_name_H-M   'P 1'
#
loop_
_entity.id
_entity.type
_entity.pdbx_description
1 polymer ?
#
loop_
_entity_poly.entity_id
_entity_poly.type
_entity_poly.pdbx_seq_one_letter_code
_entity_poly.pdbx_strand_id
1 'polypeptide(L)'
;MLMNIQNTAKRPTSPHPILNLGFRIFFASSAIFAVITMLLWALILKGIAPFKGSLDIFYWHGHEMLFGYSLAVIAGFLLTAVKTWTNQPMPYGWHLFGIFFCWVMARFLWLGLHAVPSTPMLIVAFVFDMLFWAWTSFAVVRAVAKARQKRQIGIIAKLILIFAANLAFYIGIVLNHKTTQQISLYSTLFLIIGIVFTIGRRVLPFFIVKGISVDNFGKPSGVNIEQKNSELLDRASLVGLAGMMIFDLFFQMPKITAVFALVCFIANILRLKNWYHAAIWKKPLLWSLVIAFFGMTVSLLIFVIYPFVGETSLNLHSLGLHGLALFGIGLMTVAMMARVSLGHTGRNIHQPPKTVTAIFILMIVSAIFRVVLPMFGYDYMTWILISQIAWILSFVLFCFSYIGILSKPRTDGLFG
;
A
#
# COMPACT_ATOMS: atom_id res chain seq x y z
N MET A 1 -22.59 -3.50 42.20
CA MET A 1 -23.31 -4.42 41.30
C MET A 1 -23.26 -3.83 39.90
N LEU A 2 -22.24 -4.20 39.10
CA LEU A 2 -22.10 -3.69 37.73
C LEU A 2 -23.16 -4.39 36.86
N MET A 3 -24.11 -3.63 36.32
CA MET A 3 -25.07 -4.11 35.34
C MET A 3 -24.31 -4.70 34.15
N ASN A 4 -24.28 -6.02 34.09
CA ASN A 4 -23.77 -6.78 32.97
C ASN A 4 -24.82 -6.66 31.86
N ILE A 5 -24.81 -5.55 31.11
CA ILE A 5 -25.62 -5.38 29.92
C ILE A 5 -25.07 -6.39 28.91
N GLN A 6 -25.59 -7.62 28.96
CA GLN A 6 -25.38 -8.62 27.93
C GLN A 6 -25.92 -8.01 26.65
N ASN A 7 -25.01 -7.62 25.76
CA ASN A 7 -25.36 -7.10 24.45
C ASN A 7 -26.11 -8.21 23.70
N THR A 8 -27.44 -8.11 23.66
CA THR A 8 -28.37 -9.11 23.10
C THR A 8 -28.38 -9.13 21.57
N ALA A 9 -27.61 -8.24 20.92
CA ALA A 9 -27.45 -8.25 19.48
C ALA A 9 -26.76 -9.56 19.04
N LYS A 10 -27.43 -10.31 18.14
CA LYS A 10 -26.89 -11.53 17.54
C LYS A 10 -25.52 -11.23 16.93
N ARG A 11 -24.46 -11.82 17.49
CA ARG A 11 -23.10 -11.58 17.00
C ARG A 11 -23.01 -12.01 15.53
N PRO A 12 -22.35 -11.23 14.66
CA PRO A 12 -22.14 -11.66 13.29
C PRO A 12 -21.37 -12.98 13.30
N THR A 13 -21.77 -13.92 12.44
CA THR A 13 -21.10 -15.20 12.26
C THR A 13 -20.52 -15.29 10.86
N SER A 14 -19.31 -15.83 10.73
CA SER A 14 -18.66 -16.10 9.46
C SER A 14 -18.23 -17.57 9.42
N PRO A 15 -18.05 -18.18 8.23
CA PRO A 15 -17.67 -19.58 8.13
C PRO A 15 -16.24 -19.85 8.63
N HIS A 16 -15.36 -18.85 8.60
CA HIS A 16 -13.98 -18.96 9.08
C HIS A 16 -13.45 -17.59 9.52
N PRO A 17 -12.63 -17.48 10.58
CA PRO A 17 -12.16 -16.18 11.09
C PRO A 17 -11.47 -15.30 10.06
N ILE A 18 -10.82 -15.89 9.04
CA ILE A 18 -10.18 -15.16 7.94
C ILE A 18 -11.17 -14.28 7.14
N LEU A 19 -12.46 -14.60 7.19
CA LEU A 19 -13.55 -13.86 6.53
C LEU A 19 -14.31 -12.91 7.48
N ASN A 20 -13.84 -12.71 8.71
CA ASN A 20 -14.48 -11.79 9.66
C ASN A 20 -14.36 -10.32 9.24
N LEU A 21 -13.17 -9.91 8.78
CA LEU A 21 -12.84 -8.55 8.39
C LEU A 21 -11.94 -8.57 7.16
N GLY A 22 -12.08 -7.56 6.29
CA GLY A 22 -11.37 -7.49 5.01
C GLY A 22 -9.86 -7.62 5.14
N PHE A 23 -9.25 -7.01 6.16
CA PHE A 23 -7.80 -7.04 6.32
C PHE A 23 -7.24 -8.46 6.44
N ARG A 24 -8.01 -9.40 7.00
CA ARG A 24 -7.49 -10.75 7.28
C ARG A 24 -7.18 -11.51 6.01
N ILE A 25 -8.18 -11.69 5.15
CA ILE A 25 -8.01 -12.41 3.90
C ILE A 25 -7.10 -11.64 2.93
N PHE A 26 -7.31 -10.34 2.79
CA PHE A 26 -6.54 -9.55 1.83
C PHE A 26 -5.07 -9.38 2.24
N PHE A 27 -4.73 -9.22 3.52
CA PHE A 27 -3.31 -9.10 3.93
C PHE A 27 -2.59 -10.43 3.85
N ALA A 28 -3.26 -11.54 4.20
CA ALA A 28 -2.67 -12.87 4.07
C ALA A 28 -2.37 -13.18 2.59
N SER A 29 -3.35 -12.97 1.73
CA SER A 29 -3.22 -13.27 0.31
C SER A 29 -2.32 -12.29 -0.43
N SER A 30 -2.31 -11.00 -0.09
CA SER A 30 -1.38 -10.03 -0.69
C SER A 30 0.07 -10.33 -0.34
N ALA A 31 0.35 -10.80 0.88
CA ALA A 31 1.70 -11.20 1.28
C ALA A 31 2.19 -12.44 0.52
N ILE A 32 1.34 -13.46 0.36
CA ILE A 32 1.64 -14.63 -0.47
C ILE A 32 1.87 -14.22 -1.92
N PHE A 33 0.95 -13.40 -2.46
CA PHE A 33 1.03 -12.91 -3.82
C PHE A 33 2.31 -12.11 -4.06
N ALA A 34 2.72 -11.25 -3.11
CA ALA A 34 3.96 -10.48 -3.18
C ALA A 34 5.21 -11.37 -3.30
N VAL A 35 5.21 -12.55 -2.68
CA VAL A 35 6.29 -13.55 -2.83
C VAL A 35 6.25 -14.17 -4.22
N ILE A 36 5.09 -14.70 -4.63
CA ILE A 36 4.92 -15.41 -5.91
C ILE A 36 5.28 -14.52 -7.09
N THR A 37 4.68 -13.34 -7.18
CA THR A 37 4.87 -12.44 -8.33
C THR A 37 6.31 -11.92 -8.41
N MET A 38 6.99 -11.76 -7.26
CA MET A 38 8.38 -11.29 -7.23
C MET A 38 9.37 -12.42 -7.52
N LEU A 39 9.08 -13.65 -7.12
CA LEU A 39 9.85 -14.80 -7.60
C LEU A 39 9.74 -14.93 -9.12
N LEU A 40 8.51 -14.85 -9.66
CA LEU A 40 8.29 -14.90 -11.10
C LEU A 40 9.01 -13.73 -11.82
N TRP A 41 8.90 -12.51 -11.29
CA TRP A 41 9.63 -11.35 -11.82
C TRP A 41 11.16 -11.56 -11.87
N ALA A 42 11.73 -12.16 -10.83
CA ALA A 42 13.16 -12.47 -10.79
C ALA A 42 13.56 -13.49 -11.86
N LEU A 43 12.73 -14.51 -12.09
CA LEU A 43 12.95 -15.53 -13.11
C LEU A 43 12.83 -14.96 -14.54
N ILE A 44 11.87 -14.06 -14.76
CA ILE A 44 11.69 -13.34 -16.03
C ILE A 44 12.90 -12.45 -16.32
N LEU A 45 13.31 -11.63 -15.35
CA LEU A 45 14.44 -10.71 -15.52
C LEU A 45 15.76 -11.44 -15.80
N LYS A 46 15.94 -12.65 -15.27
CA LYS A 46 17.09 -13.50 -15.57
C LYS A 46 16.97 -14.29 -16.87
N GLY A 47 15.84 -14.22 -17.57
CA GLY A 47 15.58 -15.00 -18.79
C GLY A 47 15.34 -16.50 -18.55
N ILE A 48 15.17 -16.93 -17.29
CA ILE A 48 14.91 -18.34 -16.94
C ILE A 48 13.46 -18.71 -17.27
N ALA A 49 12.53 -17.80 -16.99
CA ALA A 49 11.11 -17.96 -17.33
C ALA A 49 10.80 -17.10 -18.58
N PRO A 50 10.46 -17.70 -19.74
CA PRO A 50 10.15 -16.92 -20.93
C PRO A 50 8.80 -16.23 -20.75
N PHE A 51 8.77 -14.90 -20.89
CA PHE A 51 7.54 -14.12 -20.92
C PHE A 51 6.93 -14.18 -22.31
N LYS A 52 5.85 -14.95 -22.49
CA LYS A 52 5.17 -15.10 -23.78
C LYS A 52 3.98 -14.15 -23.95
N GLY A 53 3.67 -13.34 -22.95
CA GLY A 53 2.58 -12.36 -22.99
C GLY A 53 2.74 -11.33 -24.12
N SER A 54 1.62 -10.79 -24.61
CA SER A 54 1.60 -9.70 -25.61
C SER A 54 1.94 -8.31 -25.00
N LEU A 55 2.23 -8.26 -23.71
CA LEU A 55 2.55 -7.06 -22.94
C LEU A 55 4.06 -7.01 -22.66
N ASP A 56 4.62 -5.82 -22.61
CA ASP A 56 5.99 -5.65 -22.15
C ASP A 56 6.13 -6.02 -20.66
N ILE A 57 7.22 -6.72 -20.32
CA ILE A 57 7.45 -7.32 -19.00
C ILE A 57 7.40 -6.29 -17.86
N PHE A 58 7.82 -5.04 -18.10
CA PHE A 58 7.84 -3.99 -17.09
C PHE A 58 6.42 -3.49 -16.78
N TYR A 59 5.55 -3.45 -17.79
CA TYR A 59 4.14 -3.10 -17.61
C TYR A 59 3.37 -4.21 -16.89
N TRP A 60 3.69 -5.47 -17.18
CA TRP A 60 3.15 -6.60 -16.41
C TRP A 60 3.55 -6.50 -14.93
N HIS A 61 4.84 -6.30 -14.65
CA HIS A 61 5.34 -6.13 -13.29
C HIS A 61 4.66 -4.96 -12.58
N GLY A 62 4.59 -3.79 -13.24
CA GLY A 62 3.90 -2.62 -12.71
C GLY A 62 2.42 -2.90 -12.42
N HIS A 63 1.72 -3.59 -13.32
CA HIS A 63 0.32 -3.95 -13.15
C HIS A 63 0.12 -4.86 -11.93
N GLU A 64 0.89 -5.93 -11.81
CA GLU A 64 0.78 -6.86 -10.69
C GLU A 64 1.16 -6.21 -9.35
N MET A 65 2.12 -5.29 -9.32
CA MET A 65 2.48 -4.54 -8.11
C MET A 65 1.40 -3.54 -7.69
N LEU A 66 0.84 -2.79 -8.64
CA LEU A 66 -0.11 -1.72 -8.35
C LEU A 66 -1.54 -2.27 -8.22
N PHE A 67 -2.08 -2.89 -9.26
CA PHE A 67 -3.46 -3.39 -9.29
C PHE A 67 -3.61 -4.72 -8.55
N GLY A 68 -2.59 -5.57 -8.56
CA GLY A 68 -2.60 -6.84 -7.83
C GLY A 68 -2.33 -6.67 -6.34
N TYR A 69 -1.07 -6.39 -6.00
CA TYR A 69 -0.61 -6.34 -4.62
C TYR A 69 -1.19 -5.14 -3.86
N SER A 70 -1.00 -3.92 -4.37
CA SER A 70 -1.32 -2.71 -3.62
C SER A 70 -2.82 -2.55 -3.39
N LEU A 71 -3.65 -2.80 -4.41
CA LEU A 71 -5.10 -2.70 -4.25
C LEU A 71 -5.67 -3.79 -3.34
N ALA A 72 -5.07 -4.99 -3.27
CA ALA A 72 -5.45 -5.98 -2.26
C ALA A 72 -5.22 -5.44 -0.85
N VAL A 73 -4.05 -4.87 -0.58
CA VAL A 73 -3.76 -4.28 0.74
C VAL A 73 -4.70 -3.11 1.04
N ILE A 74 -4.96 -2.23 0.06
CA ILE A 74 -5.89 -1.12 0.23
C ILE A 74 -7.32 -1.62 0.49
N ALA A 75 -7.79 -2.64 -0.22
CA ALA A 75 -9.09 -3.27 -0.01
C ALA A 75 -9.18 -3.84 1.41
N GLY A 76 -8.18 -4.61 1.85
CA GLY A 76 -8.11 -5.13 3.21
C GLY A 76 -8.18 -4.04 4.28
N PHE A 77 -7.42 -2.96 4.08
CA PHE A 77 -7.42 -1.82 4.99
C PHE A 77 -8.77 -1.10 5.00
N LEU A 78 -9.29 -0.68 3.84
CA LEU A 78 -10.49 0.15 3.74
C LEU A 78 -11.76 -0.60 4.14
N LEU A 79 -11.92 -1.86 3.73
CA LEU A 79 -13.07 -2.69 4.13
C LEU A 79 -13.11 -2.91 5.65
N THR A 80 -11.99 -2.69 6.35
CA THR A 80 -11.90 -2.76 7.81
C THR A 80 -12.05 -1.38 8.46
N ALA A 81 -11.27 -0.39 8.01
CA ALA A 81 -11.17 0.91 8.65
C ALA A 81 -12.43 1.77 8.46
N VAL A 82 -13.09 1.66 7.30
CA VAL A 82 -14.31 2.43 7.00
C VAL A 82 -15.44 2.04 7.95
N LYS A 83 -15.51 0.76 8.37
CA LYS A 83 -16.45 0.31 9.41
C LYS A 83 -16.27 1.15 10.69
N THR A 84 -15.03 1.29 11.16
CA THR A 84 -14.71 2.05 12.37
C THR A 84 -15.03 3.53 12.23
N TRP A 85 -14.79 4.11 11.06
CA TRP A 85 -15.03 5.55 10.84
C TRP A 85 -16.52 5.86 10.72
N THR A 86 -17.28 5.05 9.98
CA THR A 86 -18.67 5.32 9.59
C THR A 86 -19.71 4.64 10.48
N ASN A 87 -19.28 3.68 11.30
CA ASN A 87 -20.14 2.76 12.04
C ASN A 87 -21.16 2.01 11.15
N GLN A 88 -20.91 1.94 9.84
CA GLN A 88 -21.73 1.21 8.89
C GLN A 88 -21.24 -0.23 8.73
N PRO A 89 -22.14 -1.20 8.48
CA PRO A 89 -21.74 -2.56 8.21
C PRO A 89 -20.93 -2.64 6.91
N MET A 90 -19.79 -3.34 6.97
CA MET A 90 -18.94 -3.65 5.82
C MET A 90 -19.06 -5.14 5.47
N PRO A 91 -18.76 -5.55 4.22
CA PRO A 91 -18.82 -6.95 3.81
C PRO A 91 -17.97 -7.87 4.72
N TYR A 92 -18.55 -9.00 5.12
CA TYR A 92 -17.91 -10.08 5.87
C TYR A 92 -18.49 -11.43 5.39
N GLY A 93 -17.85 -12.54 5.76
CA GLY A 93 -18.28 -13.89 5.36
C GLY A 93 -18.28 -14.06 3.83
N TRP A 94 -19.34 -14.65 3.29
CA TRP A 94 -19.46 -14.93 1.85
C TRP A 94 -19.48 -13.68 0.96
N HIS A 95 -20.02 -12.57 1.45
CA HIS A 95 -20.00 -11.30 0.70
C HIS A 95 -18.56 -10.77 0.53
N LEU A 96 -17.74 -10.91 1.58
CA LEU A 96 -16.31 -10.58 1.50
C LEU A 96 -15.57 -11.57 0.59
N PHE A 97 -15.91 -12.86 0.67
CA PHE A 97 -15.34 -13.88 -0.20
C PHE A 97 -15.62 -13.61 -1.67
N GLY A 98 -16.81 -13.13 -2.05
CA GLY A 98 -17.11 -12.76 -3.44
C GLY A 98 -16.17 -11.68 -3.99
N ILE A 99 -15.90 -10.62 -3.20
CA ILE A 99 -14.95 -9.57 -3.58
C ILE A 99 -13.53 -10.14 -3.72
N PHE A 100 -13.12 -10.97 -2.75
CA PHE A 100 -11.82 -11.61 -2.76
C PHE A 100 -11.65 -12.58 -3.94
N PHE A 101 -12.68 -13.34 -4.28
CA PHE A 101 -12.68 -14.30 -5.38
C PHE A 101 -12.39 -13.60 -6.71
N CYS A 102 -13.01 -12.45 -6.97
CA CYS A 102 -12.69 -11.65 -8.16
C CYS A 102 -11.21 -11.29 -8.24
N TRP A 103 -10.61 -10.85 -7.12
CA TRP A 103 -9.19 -10.54 -7.08
C TRP A 103 -8.33 -11.78 -7.38
N VAL A 104 -8.60 -12.91 -6.72
CA VAL A 104 -7.84 -14.15 -6.91
C VAL A 104 -7.91 -14.65 -8.35
N MET A 105 -9.11 -14.65 -8.96
CA MET A 105 -9.28 -15.07 -10.35
C MET A 105 -8.48 -14.19 -11.30
N ALA A 106 -8.50 -12.87 -11.14
CA ALA A 106 -7.69 -11.99 -11.96
C ALA A 106 -6.19 -12.29 -11.80
N ARG A 107 -5.70 -12.50 -10.58
CA ARG A 107 -4.28 -12.83 -10.35
C ARG A 107 -3.87 -14.15 -11.00
N PHE A 108 -4.67 -15.20 -10.89
CA PHE A 108 -4.38 -16.47 -11.55
C PHE A 108 -4.34 -16.34 -13.07
N LEU A 109 -5.24 -15.53 -13.65
CA LEU A 109 -5.23 -15.29 -15.08
C LEU A 109 -4.00 -14.47 -15.50
N TRP A 110 -3.63 -13.42 -14.76
CA TRP A 110 -2.41 -12.67 -15.03
C TRP A 110 -1.12 -13.49 -14.90
N LEU A 111 -1.07 -14.42 -13.95
CA LEU A 111 0.04 -15.37 -13.82
C LEU A 111 0.09 -16.35 -15.00
N GLY A 112 -1.05 -16.83 -15.49
CA GLY A 112 -1.08 -17.75 -16.62
C GLY A 112 -0.82 -17.07 -17.97
N LEU A 113 -1.17 -15.79 -18.13
CA LEU A 113 -0.90 -14.99 -19.35
C LEU A 113 0.59 -14.89 -19.66
N HIS A 114 1.45 -14.96 -18.64
CA HIS A 114 2.90 -15.08 -18.80
C HIS A 114 3.28 -16.31 -19.66
N ALA A 115 2.63 -17.45 -19.41
CA ALA A 115 2.97 -18.73 -20.01
C ALA A 115 2.18 -19.04 -21.29
N VAL A 116 0.89 -18.68 -21.31
CA VAL A 116 -0.04 -18.95 -22.41
C VAL A 116 -0.82 -17.67 -22.72
N PRO A 117 -0.27 -16.76 -23.54
CA PRO A 117 -0.99 -15.55 -23.95
C PRO A 117 -2.28 -15.93 -24.68
N SER A 118 -3.43 -15.44 -24.22
CA SER A 118 -4.66 -15.55 -24.99
C SER A 118 -5.58 -14.37 -24.74
N THR A 119 -6.12 -13.82 -25.84
CA THR A 119 -7.05 -12.68 -25.79
C THR A 119 -8.30 -12.97 -24.94
N PRO A 120 -8.94 -14.15 -25.02
CA PRO A 120 -10.08 -14.48 -24.15
C PRO A 120 -9.71 -14.44 -22.66
N MET A 121 -8.54 -14.98 -22.31
CA MET A 121 -8.06 -14.98 -20.93
C MET A 121 -7.77 -13.58 -20.41
N LEU A 122 -7.23 -12.69 -21.26
CA LEU A 122 -7.04 -11.27 -20.93
C LEU A 122 -8.38 -10.57 -20.69
N ILE A 123 -9.41 -10.86 -21.49
CA ILE A 123 -10.76 -10.30 -21.30
C ILE A 123 -11.35 -10.79 -19.98
N VAL A 124 -11.20 -12.06 -19.64
CA VAL A 124 -11.68 -12.59 -18.35
C VAL A 124 -10.91 -11.98 -17.18
N ALA A 125 -9.59 -11.79 -17.31
CA ALA A 125 -8.76 -11.12 -16.31
C ALA A 125 -9.23 -9.67 -16.08
N PHE A 126 -9.50 -8.94 -17.17
CA PHE A 126 -10.08 -7.60 -17.16
C PHE A 126 -11.39 -7.55 -16.37
N VAL A 127 -12.34 -8.42 -16.71
CA VAL A 127 -13.65 -8.45 -16.04
C VAL A 127 -13.49 -8.65 -14.54
N PHE A 128 -12.67 -9.62 -14.12
CA PHE A 128 -12.45 -9.89 -12.70
C PHE A 128 -11.71 -8.78 -11.96
N ASP A 129 -10.72 -8.14 -12.59
CA ASP A 129 -10.02 -6.99 -12.00
C ASP A 129 -10.96 -5.80 -11.79
N MET A 130 -11.78 -5.50 -12.81
CA MET A 130 -12.74 -4.40 -12.74
C MET A 130 -13.84 -4.69 -11.72
N LEU A 131 -14.34 -5.92 -11.64
CA LEU A 131 -15.33 -6.32 -10.63
C LEU A 131 -14.77 -6.23 -9.20
N PHE A 132 -13.53 -6.71 -8.98
CA PHE A 132 -12.87 -6.62 -7.69
C PHE A 132 -12.83 -5.16 -7.19
N TRP A 133 -12.35 -4.25 -8.03
CA TRP A 133 -12.21 -2.86 -7.62
C TRP A 133 -13.56 -2.11 -7.58
N ALA A 134 -14.49 -2.43 -8.47
CA ALA A 134 -15.85 -1.89 -8.46
C ALA A 134 -16.59 -2.25 -7.16
N TRP A 135 -16.59 -3.52 -6.75
CA TRP A 135 -17.28 -3.96 -5.54
C TRP A 135 -16.62 -3.42 -4.27
N THR A 136 -15.29 -3.38 -4.24
CA THR A 136 -14.55 -2.75 -3.13
C THR A 136 -14.91 -1.28 -3.01
N SER A 137 -14.86 -0.54 -4.12
CA SER A 137 -15.18 0.90 -4.16
C SER A 137 -16.64 1.15 -3.80
N PHE A 138 -17.57 0.35 -4.32
CA PHE A 138 -18.99 0.45 -4.00
C PHE A 138 -19.27 0.27 -2.51
N ALA A 139 -18.68 -0.74 -1.87
CA ALA A 139 -18.85 -0.98 -0.44
C ALA A 139 -18.39 0.23 0.39
N VAL A 140 -17.23 0.80 0.05
CA VAL A 140 -16.67 1.98 0.73
C VAL A 140 -17.52 3.24 0.48
N VAL A 141 -17.87 3.52 -0.77
CA VAL A 141 -18.68 4.69 -1.16
C VAL A 141 -20.04 4.64 -0.49
N ARG A 142 -20.72 3.49 -0.52
CA ARG A 142 -22.03 3.30 0.11
C ARG A 142 -21.97 3.59 1.62
N ALA A 143 -20.97 3.07 2.32
CA ALA A 143 -20.82 3.30 3.76
C ALA A 143 -20.56 4.77 4.10
N VAL A 144 -19.66 5.43 3.36
CA VAL A 144 -19.34 6.84 3.57
C VAL A 144 -20.52 7.75 3.22
N ALA A 145 -21.24 7.46 2.14
CA ALA A 145 -22.43 8.21 1.74
C ALA A 145 -23.56 8.09 2.77
N LYS A 146 -23.84 6.87 3.25
CA LYS A 146 -24.82 6.64 4.34
C LYS A 146 -24.47 7.38 5.63
N ALA A 147 -23.19 7.40 6.00
CA ALA A 147 -22.72 8.12 7.17
C ALA A 147 -22.52 9.64 6.94
N ARG A 148 -22.78 10.15 5.72
CA ARG A 148 -22.63 11.56 5.32
C ARG A 148 -21.26 12.15 5.66
N GLN A 149 -20.19 11.34 5.62
CA GLN A 149 -18.85 11.77 6.05
C GLN A 149 -18.07 12.48 4.94
N LYS A 150 -18.29 13.80 4.81
CA LYS A 150 -17.58 14.65 3.83
C LYS A 150 -16.05 14.58 3.93
N ARG A 151 -15.52 14.35 5.14
CA ARG A 151 -14.07 14.21 5.40
C ARG A 151 -13.40 13.03 4.67
N GLN A 152 -14.18 12.11 4.09
CA GLN A 152 -13.70 10.93 3.36
C GLN A 152 -13.86 11.03 1.83
N ILE A 153 -14.41 12.14 1.30
CA ILE A 153 -14.59 12.35 -0.14
C ILE A 153 -13.24 12.22 -0.89
N GLY A 154 -12.16 12.71 -0.30
CA GLY A 154 -10.82 12.59 -0.89
C GLY A 154 -10.31 11.16 -1.02
N ILE A 155 -10.83 10.19 -0.26
CA ILE A 155 -10.55 8.75 -0.46
C ILE A 155 -11.41 8.24 -1.61
N ILE A 156 -12.72 8.53 -1.59
CA ILE A 156 -13.66 8.12 -2.66
C ILE A 156 -13.16 8.55 -4.04
N ALA A 157 -12.77 9.82 -4.20
CA ALA A 157 -12.27 10.35 -5.46
C ALA A 157 -11.09 9.52 -5.99
N LYS A 158 -10.15 9.14 -5.12
CA LYS A 158 -8.98 8.32 -5.50
C LYS A 158 -9.38 6.90 -5.90
N LEU A 159 -10.37 6.29 -5.24
CA LEU A 159 -10.86 4.96 -5.63
C LEU A 159 -11.47 4.97 -7.03
N ILE A 160 -12.27 5.99 -7.35
CA ILE A 160 -12.88 6.16 -8.68
C ILE A 160 -11.80 6.42 -9.74
N LEU A 161 -10.81 7.28 -9.43
CA LEU A 161 -9.71 7.55 -10.35
C LEU A 161 -8.82 6.32 -10.58
N ILE A 162 -8.58 5.48 -9.57
CA ILE A 162 -7.88 4.20 -9.73
C ILE A 162 -8.68 3.25 -10.63
N PHE A 163 -10.02 3.21 -10.50
CA PHE A 163 -10.87 2.43 -11.39
C PHE A 163 -10.71 2.88 -12.85
N ALA A 164 -10.76 4.19 -13.09
CA ALA A 164 -10.56 4.77 -14.41
C ALA A 164 -9.15 4.51 -14.96
N ALA A 165 -8.11 4.60 -14.12
CA ALA A 165 -6.75 4.28 -14.51
C ALA A 165 -6.58 2.79 -14.86
N ASN A 166 -7.22 1.87 -14.13
CA ASN A 166 -7.21 0.45 -14.48
C ASN A 166 -7.89 0.20 -15.84
N LEU A 167 -9.07 0.80 -16.05
CA LEU A 167 -9.76 0.73 -17.33
C LEU A 167 -8.89 1.25 -18.48
N ALA A 168 -8.25 2.41 -18.28
CA ALA A 168 -7.34 3.00 -19.25
C ALA A 168 -6.14 2.09 -19.55
N PHE A 169 -5.60 1.37 -18.54
CA PHE A 169 -4.53 0.41 -18.75
C PHE A 169 -4.94 -0.70 -19.73
N TYR A 170 -6.12 -1.30 -19.52
CA TYR A 170 -6.66 -2.33 -20.43
C TYR A 170 -6.98 -1.79 -21.82
N ILE A 171 -7.54 -0.57 -21.93
CA ILE A 171 -7.71 0.11 -23.22
C ILE A 171 -6.36 0.26 -23.92
N GLY A 172 -5.31 0.66 -23.17
CA GLY A 172 -3.95 0.76 -23.68
C GLY A 172 -3.39 -0.59 -24.16
N ILE A 173 -3.75 -1.71 -23.54
CA ILE A 173 -3.37 -3.05 -24.03
C ILE A 173 -4.07 -3.36 -25.36
N VAL A 174 -5.41 -3.20 -25.41
CA VAL A 174 -6.22 -3.53 -26.59
C VAL A 174 -5.83 -2.68 -27.80
N LEU A 175 -5.56 -1.40 -27.58
CA LEU A 175 -5.13 -0.46 -28.64
C LEU A 175 -3.62 -0.49 -28.91
N ASN A 176 -2.86 -1.33 -28.19
CA ASN A 176 -1.39 -1.35 -28.22
C ASN A 176 -0.75 0.05 -28.01
N HIS A 177 -1.38 0.90 -27.20
CA HIS A 177 -0.96 2.27 -26.95
C HIS A 177 -0.17 2.37 -25.63
N LYS A 178 1.16 2.20 -25.73
CA LYS A 178 2.09 2.16 -24.59
C LYS A 178 2.02 3.40 -23.69
N THR A 179 1.85 4.59 -24.28
CA THR A 179 1.72 5.84 -23.52
C THR A 179 0.51 5.81 -22.57
N THR A 180 -0.64 5.30 -23.02
CA THR A 180 -1.81 5.13 -22.15
C THR A 180 -1.55 4.13 -21.03
N GLN A 181 -0.86 3.01 -21.32
CA GLN A 181 -0.48 2.03 -20.30
C GLN A 181 0.42 2.68 -19.22
N GLN A 182 1.41 3.48 -19.65
CA GLN A 182 2.34 4.16 -18.75
C GLN A 182 1.65 5.20 -17.87
N ILE A 183 0.85 6.08 -18.48
CA ILE A 183 0.05 7.08 -17.75
C ILE A 183 -0.85 6.39 -16.72
N SER A 184 -1.46 5.25 -17.09
CA SER A 184 -2.36 4.49 -16.21
C SER A 184 -1.63 3.92 -15.00
N LEU A 185 -0.47 3.30 -15.19
CA LEU A 185 0.36 2.78 -14.10
C LEU A 185 0.84 3.89 -13.18
N TYR A 186 1.42 4.96 -13.73
CA TYR A 186 2.00 6.02 -12.93
C TYR A 186 0.92 6.85 -12.20
N SER A 187 -0.22 7.06 -12.85
CA SER A 187 -1.41 7.65 -12.22
C SER A 187 -1.84 6.82 -11.01
N THR A 188 -1.91 5.49 -11.17
CA THR A 188 -2.30 4.59 -10.09
C THR A 188 -1.30 4.64 -8.93
N LEU A 189 0.01 4.64 -9.21
CA LEU A 189 1.04 4.81 -8.19
C LEU A 189 0.84 6.12 -7.41
N PHE A 190 0.74 7.27 -8.09
CA PHE A 190 0.55 8.56 -7.43
C PHE A 190 -0.77 8.63 -6.65
N LEU A 191 -1.85 8.04 -7.15
CA LEU A 191 -3.12 7.95 -6.44
C LEU A 191 -3.00 7.10 -5.16
N ILE A 192 -2.29 5.98 -5.20
CA ILE A 192 -2.00 5.14 -4.03
C ILE A 192 -1.15 5.92 -3.01
N ILE A 193 -0.09 6.59 -3.44
CA ILE A 193 0.70 7.47 -2.55
C ILE A 193 -0.19 8.57 -1.96
N GLY A 194 -1.11 9.12 -2.75
CA GLY A 194 -2.10 10.08 -2.29
C GLY A 194 -3.04 9.51 -1.23
N ILE A 195 -3.47 8.25 -1.36
CA ILE A 195 -4.24 7.53 -0.32
C ILE A 195 -3.39 7.41 0.95
N VAL A 196 -2.14 6.97 0.81
CA VAL A 196 -1.21 6.80 1.93
C VAL A 196 -0.95 8.12 2.67
N PHE A 197 -0.67 9.22 1.99
CA PHE A 197 -0.54 10.54 2.63
C PHE A 197 -1.84 11.01 3.29
N THR A 198 -2.99 10.80 2.62
CA THR A 198 -4.31 11.22 3.13
C THR A 198 -4.69 10.49 4.43
N ILE A 199 -4.36 9.20 4.53
CA ILE A 199 -4.63 8.36 5.70
C ILE A 199 -3.53 8.57 6.76
N GLY A 200 -2.28 8.60 6.32
CA GLY A 200 -1.08 8.76 7.15
C GLY A 200 -1.12 10.00 8.04
N ARG A 201 -1.62 11.13 7.54
CA ARG A 201 -1.78 12.38 8.34
C ARG A 201 -2.65 12.25 9.58
N ARG A 202 -3.55 11.26 9.62
CA ARG A 202 -4.41 11.01 10.79
C ARG A 202 -3.87 9.85 11.62
N VAL A 203 -3.52 8.77 10.93
CA VAL A 203 -3.20 7.50 11.55
C VAL A 203 -1.82 7.51 12.19
N LEU A 204 -0.81 8.12 11.54
CA LEU A 204 0.55 8.16 12.06
C LEU A 204 0.68 8.97 13.36
N PRO A 205 0.22 10.24 13.46
CA PRO A 205 0.29 10.97 14.72
C PRO A 205 -0.55 10.30 15.82
N PHE A 206 -1.73 9.76 15.49
CA PHE A 206 -2.52 8.98 16.45
C PHE A 206 -1.75 7.78 17.01
N PHE A 207 -1.08 7.04 16.14
CA PHE A 207 -0.25 5.90 16.50
C PHE A 207 0.98 6.29 17.33
N ILE A 208 1.61 7.43 17.02
CA ILE A 208 2.73 7.96 17.80
C ILE A 208 2.27 8.27 19.22
N VAL A 209 1.18 9.03 19.39
CA VAL A 209 0.62 9.36 20.72
C VAL A 209 0.29 8.10 21.49
N LYS A 210 -0.54 7.22 20.93
CA LYS A 210 -0.97 5.98 21.60
C LYS A 210 0.16 5.00 21.86
N GLY A 211 1.16 4.98 20.99
CA GLY A 211 2.30 4.06 21.08
C GLY A 211 3.35 4.48 22.09
N ILE A 212 3.49 5.78 22.35
CA ILE A 212 4.48 6.35 23.29
C ILE A 212 3.86 6.58 24.67
N SER A 213 2.55 6.85 24.76
CA SER A 213 1.84 7.02 26.03
C SER A 213 1.86 5.78 26.92
N VAL A 214 2.34 4.64 26.42
CA VAL A 214 2.44 3.38 27.17
C VAL A 214 3.79 2.69 26.96
N ASP A 215 4.24 1.99 27.99
CA ASP A 215 5.45 1.17 27.97
C ASP A 215 5.25 -0.14 27.16
N ASN A 216 6.23 -1.06 27.19
CA ASN A 216 6.12 -2.34 26.47
C ASN A 216 5.12 -3.33 27.11
N PHE A 217 4.68 -3.04 28.33
CA PHE A 217 3.71 -3.83 29.10
C PHE A 217 2.30 -3.21 29.06
N GLY A 218 2.12 -2.09 28.36
CA GLY A 218 0.84 -1.39 28.24
C GLY A 218 0.53 -0.47 29.43
N LYS A 219 1.47 -0.23 30.34
CA LYS A 219 1.30 0.70 31.47
C LYS A 219 1.55 2.15 31.00
N PRO A 220 0.87 3.16 31.57
CA PRO A 220 1.11 4.56 31.25
C PRO A 220 2.59 4.93 31.42
N SER A 221 3.19 5.53 30.40
CA SER A 221 4.60 5.96 30.43
C SER A 221 4.81 7.31 31.12
N GLY A 222 3.73 8.02 31.44
CA GLY A 222 3.76 9.41 31.94
C GLY A 222 4.05 10.47 30.87
N VAL A 223 4.27 10.06 29.61
CA VAL A 223 4.59 10.98 28.51
C VAL A 223 3.31 11.43 27.81
N ASN A 224 2.95 12.71 27.97
CA ASN A 224 1.87 13.35 27.23
C ASN A 224 2.42 14.11 26.03
N ILE A 225 1.99 13.74 24.83
CA ILE A 225 2.42 14.37 23.58
C ILE A 225 1.17 14.81 22.83
N GLU A 226 1.14 16.08 22.46
CA GLU A 226 0.18 16.60 21.50
C GLU A 226 0.85 16.72 20.13
N GLN A 227 0.23 16.13 19.11
CA GLN A 227 0.77 16.13 17.75
C GLN A 227 0.14 17.28 16.96
N LYS A 228 0.99 18.14 16.38
CA LYS A 228 0.55 19.31 15.63
C LYS A 228 0.25 18.93 14.18
N ASN A 229 -1.02 19.00 13.79
CA ASN A 229 -1.45 18.91 12.40
C ASN A 229 -1.86 20.30 11.88
N SER A 230 -1.56 20.57 10.62
CA SER A 230 -1.86 21.86 9.98
C SER A 230 -2.65 21.64 8.70
N GLU A 231 -3.78 22.34 8.59
CA GLU A 231 -4.59 22.31 7.36
C GLU A 231 -3.83 22.86 6.15
N LEU A 232 -2.92 23.82 6.35
CA LEU A 232 -2.09 24.36 5.29
C LEU A 232 -1.16 23.27 4.73
N LEU A 233 -0.49 22.51 5.60
CA LEU A 233 0.36 21.39 5.18
C LEU A 233 -0.46 20.28 4.50
N ASP A 234 -1.71 20.07 4.93
CA ASP A 234 -2.63 19.14 4.30
C ASP A 234 -2.99 19.53 2.88
N ARG A 235 -3.35 20.80 2.66
CA ARG A 235 -3.67 21.33 1.32
C ARG A 235 -2.42 21.36 0.44
N ALA A 236 -1.28 21.84 0.97
CA ALA A 236 -0.02 21.90 0.23
C ALA A 236 0.47 20.51 -0.22
N SER A 237 0.39 19.50 0.66
CA SER A 237 0.74 18.12 0.31
C SER A 237 -0.17 17.54 -0.78
N LEU A 238 -1.48 17.81 -0.72
CA LEU A 238 -2.43 17.36 -1.73
C LEU A 238 -2.23 18.06 -3.07
N VAL A 239 -2.11 19.39 -3.08
CA VAL A 239 -1.88 20.20 -4.28
C VAL A 239 -0.52 19.86 -4.89
N GLY A 240 0.52 19.71 -4.07
CA GLY A 240 1.85 19.29 -4.49
C GLY A 240 1.82 17.95 -5.22
N LEU A 241 1.22 16.92 -4.62
CA LEU A 241 1.15 15.61 -5.26
C LEU A 241 0.27 15.61 -6.53
N ALA A 242 -0.87 16.29 -6.50
CA ALA A 242 -1.78 16.36 -7.65
C ALA A 242 -1.17 17.13 -8.82
N GLY A 243 -0.54 18.28 -8.55
CA GLY A 243 0.18 19.05 -9.56
C GLY A 243 1.35 18.27 -10.14
N MET A 244 2.13 17.58 -9.30
CA MET A 244 3.22 16.71 -9.76
C MET A 244 2.67 15.63 -10.72
N MET A 245 1.62 14.92 -10.33
CA MET A 245 0.98 13.91 -11.19
C MET A 245 0.49 14.50 -12.52
N ILE A 246 -0.15 15.67 -12.50
CA ILE A 246 -0.71 16.28 -13.71
C ILE A 246 0.42 16.69 -14.69
N PHE A 247 1.43 17.40 -14.19
CA PHE A 247 2.51 17.93 -15.02
C PHE A 247 3.55 16.88 -15.43
N ASP A 248 3.74 15.82 -14.63
CA ASP A 248 4.61 14.69 -14.96
C ASP A 248 3.99 13.84 -16.09
N LEU A 249 2.69 13.53 -15.97
CA LEU A 249 2.06 12.52 -16.82
C LEU A 249 1.41 13.07 -18.09
N PHE A 250 0.77 14.25 -18.01
CA PHE A 250 -0.06 14.75 -19.11
C PHE A 250 0.60 15.90 -19.88
N PHE A 251 1.33 16.78 -19.19
CA PHE A 251 2.03 17.91 -19.82
C PHE A 251 3.51 17.64 -20.07
N GLN A 252 4.10 16.65 -19.41
CA GLN A 252 5.52 16.28 -19.52
C GLN A 252 6.45 17.49 -19.31
N MET A 253 6.15 18.31 -18.30
CA MET A 253 6.91 19.52 -17.96
C MET A 253 7.78 19.26 -16.72
N PRO A 254 9.01 18.74 -16.87
CA PRO A 254 9.79 18.23 -15.74
C PRO A 254 10.15 19.32 -14.72
N LYS A 255 10.43 20.56 -15.18
CA LYS A 255 10.71 21.70 -14.29
C LYS A 255 9.49 22.11 -13.46
N ILE A 256 8.28 22.06 -14.01
CA ILE A 256 7.06 22.36 -13.25
C ILE A 256 6.74 21.21 -12.29
N THR A 257 6.93 19.97 -12.74
CA THR A 257 6.82 18.77 -11.89
C THR A 257 7.72 18.89 -10.66
N ALA A 258 8.97 19.34 -10.83
CA ALA A 258 9.90 19.58 -9.73
C ALA A 258 9.38 20.61 -8.71
N VAL A 259 8.74 21.70 -9.16
CA VAL A 259 8.14 22.70 -8.23
C VAL A 259 7.05 22.06 -7.37
N PHE A 260 6.14 21.30 -7.98
CA PHE A 260 5.07 20.64 -7.23
C PHE A 260 5.59 19.50 -6.33
N ALA A 261 6.60 18.76 -6.78
CA ALA A 261 7.31 17.76 -5.97
C ALA A 261 7.97 18.42 -4.76
N LEU A 262 8.60 19.60 -4.92
CA LEU A 262 9.21 20.37 -3.86
C LEU A 262 8.18 20.86 -2.83
N VAL A 263 7.04 21.37 -3.29
CA VAL A 263 5.92 21.75 -2.40
C VAL A 263 5.46 20.54 -1.59
N CYS A 264 5.29 19.39 -2.23
CA CYS A 264 4.90 18.15 -1.56
C CYS A 264 5.96 17.66 -0.55
N PHE A 265 7.25 17.76 -0.91
CA PHE A 265 8.38 17.44 -0.05
C PHE A 265 8.39 18.32 1.21
N ILE A 266 8.37 19.65 1.04
CA ILE A 266 8.40 20.62 2.14
C ILE A 266 7.21 20.41 3.08
N ALA A 267 6.01 20.22 2.53
CA ALA A 267 4.81 20.00 3.34
C ALA A 267 4.93 18.74 4.22
N ASN A 268 5.45 17.65 3.66
CA ASN A 268 5.58 16.37 4.35
C ASN A 268 6.77 16.30 5.32
N ILE A 269 7.89 16.99 5.04
CA ILE A 269 9.03 17.03 5.96
C ILE A 269 8.72 17.88 7.20
N LEU A 270 8.05 19.03 7.03
CA LEU A 270 7.61 19.86 8.15
C LEU A 270 6.59 19.13 9.01
N ARG A 271 5.70 18.35 8.38
CA ARG A 271 4.75 17.47 9.07
C ARG A 271 5.48 16.39 9.89
N LEU A 272 6.48 15.72 9.33
CA LEU A 272 7.28 14.74 10.08
C LEU A 272 8.02 15.37 11.26
N LYS A 273 8.57 16.58 11.08
CA LYS A 273 9.19 17.36 12.16
C LYS A 273 8.18 17.60 13.30
N ASN A 274 6.95 17.99 12.98
CA ASN A 274 5.89 18.22 13.96
C ASN A 274 5.48 16.95 14.72
N TRP A 275 5.71 15.78 14.13
CA TRP A 275 5.33 14.50 14.71
C TRP A 275 6.45 13.79 15.47
N TYR A 276 7.69 14.26 15.31
CA TYR A 276 8.85 13.57 15.82
C TYR A 276 8.88 13.52 17.35
N HIS A 277 9.28 12.35 17.87
CA HIS A 277 9.61 12.15 19.26
C HIS A 277 10.63 11.01 19.39
N ALA A 278 11.64 11.15 20.26
CA ALA A 278 12.74 10.18 20.36
C ALA A 278 12.27 8.75 20.73
N ALA A 279 11.19 8.62 21.49
CA ALA A 279 10.63 7.32 21.88
C ALA A 279 10.11 6.47 20.71
N ILE A 280 9.89 7.07 19.52
CA ILE A 280 9.50 6.35 18.29
C ILE A 280 10.47 5.21 18.00
N TRP A 281 11.77 5.47 18.16
CA TRP A 281 12.84 4.53 17.85
C TRP A 281 12.85 3.28 18.74
N LYS A 282 12.22 3.34 19.91
CA LYS A 282 12.11 2.19 20.83
C LYS A 282 11.02 1.19 20.43
N LYS A 283 10.17 1.52 19.45
CA LYS A 283 8.97 0.72 19.10
C LYS A 283 9.00 0.37 17.60
N PRO A 284 9.21 -0.91 17.22
CA PRO A 284 9.30 -1.34 15.83
C PRO A 284 8.12 -0.96 14.92
N LEU A 285 6.90 -1.08 15.43
CA LEU A 285 5.69 -0.71 14.69
C LEU A 285 5.51 0.81 14.52
N LEU A 286 6.32 1.65 15.18
CA LEU A 286 6.29 3.10 15.02
C LEU A 286 7.38 3.59 14.09
N TRP A 287 8.65 3.24 14.36
CA TRP A 287 9.74 3.74 13.55
C TRP A 287 9.61 3.29 12.10
N SER A 288 9.08 2.10 11.83
CA SER A 288 8.87 1.60 10.46
C SER A 288 7.94 2.50 9.65
N LEU A 289 6.84 2.95 10.24
CA LEU A 289 5.90 3.87 9.60
C LEU A 289 6.54 5.26 9.38
N VAL A 290 7.36 5.73 10.33
CA VAL A 290 8.06 7.02 10.21
C VAL A 290 9.14 6.97 9.14
N ILE A 291 9.96 5.90 9.10
CA ILE A 291 10.95 5.68 8.03
C ILE A 291 10.25 5.54 6.68
N ALA A 292 9.12 4.82 6.60
CA ALA A 292 8.35 4.71 5.36
C ALA A 292 7.85 6.07 4.87
N PHE A 293 7.29 6.88 5.77
CA PHE A 293 6.81 8.21 5.44
C PHE A 293 7.95 9.14 5.02
N PHE A 294 9.08 9.07 5.74
CA PHE A 294 10.29 9.81 5.43
C PHE A 294 10.87 9.40 4.07
N GLY A 295 11.01 8.10 3.80
CA GLY A 295 11.54 7.59 2.54
C GLY A 295 10.67 7.95 1.34
N MET A 296 9.34 7.92 1.45
CA MET A 296 8.45 8.49 0.42
C MET A 296 8.73 9.97 0.19
N THR A 297 8.87 10.73 1.28
CA THR A 297 9.13 12.17 1.23
C THR A 297 10.46 12.44 0.53
N VAL A 298 11.55 11.77 0.94
CA VAL A 298 12.87 11.88 0.31
C VAL A 298 12.85 11.46 -1.16
N SER A 299 12.04 10.46 -1.53
CA SER A 299 11.90 10.04 -2.94
C SER A 299 11.35 11.15 -3.83
N LEU A 300 10.58 12.10 -3.28
CA LEU A 300 10.14 13.30 -4.02
C LEU A 300 11.31 14.20 -4.43
N LEU A 301 12.43 14.20 -3.70
CA LEU A 301 13.61 14.99 -4.08
C LEU A 301 14.22 14.49 -5.39
N ILE A 302 14.07 13.22 -5.74
CA ILE A 302 14.51 12.70 -7.04
C ILE A 302 13.74 13.42 -8.16
N PHE A 303 12.43 13.63 -7.97
CA PHE A 303 11.59 14.41 -8.91
C PHE A 303 11.93 15.91 -8.93
N VAL A 304 12.48 16.45 -7.84
CA VAL A 304 12.98 17.83 -7.80
C VAL A 304 14.29 17.97 -8.58
N ILE A 305 15.19 17.00 -8.44
CA ILE A 305 16.57 17.09 -8.91
C ILE A 305 16.71 16.65 -10.37
N TYR A 306 15.99 15.60 -10.80
CA TYR A 306 16.21 15.00 -12.12
C TYR A 306 16.12 15.95 -13.33
N PRO A 307 15.32 17.05 -13.35
CA PRO A 307 15.29 17.94 -14.51
C PRO A 307 16.55 18.80 -14.66
N PHE A 308 17.39 18.84 -13.63
CA PHE A 308 18.61 19.63 -13.55
C PHE A 308 19.88 18.79 -13.65
N VAL A 309 19.75 17.47 -13.54
CA VAL A 309 20.82 16.54 -13.85
C VAL A 309 20.76 16.31 -15.36
N GLY A 310 21.88 16.52 -16.07
CA GLY A 310 21.95 16.27 -17.51
C GLY A 310 21.64 14.81 -17.88
N GLU A 311 21.75 14.47 -19.15
CA GLU A 311 21.54 13.08 -19.58
C GLU A 311 22.52 12.14 -18.86
N THR A 312 21.96 11.17 -18.13
CA THR A 312 22.74 10.10 -17.50
C THR A 312 22.24 8.76 -18.04
N SER A 313 23.10 7.74 -17.98
CA SER A 313 22.70 6.36 -18.29
C SER A 313 21.65 5.79 -17.32
N LEU A 314 21.41 6.48 -16.19
CA LEU A 314 20.49 6.07 -15.14
C LEU A 314 19.14 6.75 -15.31
N ASN A 315 18.07 5.95 -15.34
CA ASN A 315 16.72 6.48 -15.37
C ASN A 315 16.31 6.99 -13.97
N LEU A 316 16.66 8.24 -13.65
CA LEU A 316 16.35 8.89 -12.37
C LEU A 316 14.84 8.95 -12.09
N HIS A 317 14.02 9.15 -13.13
CA HIS A 317 12.55 9.14 -12.99
C HIS A 317 12.07 7.79 -12.45
N SER A 318 12.57 6.69 -13.02
CA SER A 318 12.29 5.33 -12.54
C SER A 318 12.74 5.12 -11.11
N LEU A 319 13.89 5.66 -10.69
CA LEU A 319 14.34 5.58 -9.30
C LEU A 319 13.39 6.34 -8.35
N GLY A 320 12.92 7.52 -8.75
CA GLY A 320 11.92 8.28 -8.01
C GLY A 320 10.62 7.50 -7.82
N LEU A 321 10.11 6.90 -8.90
CA LEU A 321 8.91 6.05 -8.87
C LEU A 321 9.10 4.83 -7.95
N HIS A 322 10.24 4.14 -8.06
CA HIS A 322 10.54 2.98 -7.21
C HIS A 322 10.79 3.38 -5.75
N GLY A 323 11.33 4.57 -5.47
CA GLY A 323 11.43 5.11 -4.11
C GLY A 323 10.06 5.31 -3.49
N LEU A 324 9.14 5.95 -4.22
CA LEU A 324 7.74 6.08 -3.79
C LEU A 324 7.08 4.71 -3.59
N ALA A 325 7.27 3.77 -4.52
CA ALA A 325 6.72 2.42 -4.42
C ALA A 325 7.31 1.63 -3.25
N LEU A 326 8.62 1.58 -3.05
CA LEU A 326 9.22 0.76 -2.00
C LEU A 326 8.98 1.32 -0.61
N PHE A 327 9.01 2.63 -0.42
CA PHE A 327 8.70 3.22 0.89
C PHE A 327 7.19 3.32 1.14
N GLY A 328 6.39 3.67 0.12
CA GLY A 328 4.95 3.92 0.26
C GLY A 328 4.05 2.71 0.05
N ILE A 329 4.43 1.80 -0.82
CA ILE A 329 3.71 0.54 -1.08
C ILE A 329 4.42 -0.62 -0.41
N GLY A 330 5.75 -0.68 -0.37
CA GLY A 330 6.49 -1.72 0.36
C GLY A 330 6.42 -1.53 1.88
N LEU A 331 7.33 -0.68 2.41
CA LEU A 331 7.55 -0.52 3.85
C LEU A 331 6.32 -0.01 4.60
N MET A 332 5.64 1.02 4.08
CA MET A 332 4.46 1.57 4.74
C MET A 332 3.35 0.53 4.88
N THR A 333 3.08 -0.24 3.82
CA THR A 333 1.96 -1.19 3.85
C THR A 333 2.29 -2.40 4.72
N VAL A 334 3.50 -2.97 4.64
CA VAL A 334 3.87 -4.10 5.52
C VAL A 334 3.88 -3.69 6.99
N ALA A 335 4.32 -2.46 7.31
CA ALA A 335 4.24 -1.89 8.65
C ALA A 335 2.80 -1.72 9.13
N MET A 336 1.92 -1.21 8.26
CA MET A 336 0.49 -1.08 8.55
C MET A 336 -0.16 -2.46 8.72
N MET A 337 0.13 -3.42 7.84
CA MET A 337 -0.37 -4.79 7.88
C MET A 337 0.01 -5.46 9.20
N ALA A 338 1.27 -5.37 9.63
CA ALA A 338 1.73 -5.91 10.90
C ALA A 338 0.94 -5.31 12.09
N ARG A 339 0.81 -3.98 12.13
CA ARG A 339 0.13 -3.29 13.22
C ARG A 339 -1.36 -3.58 13.28
N VAL A 340 -2.04 -3.48 12.14
CA VAL A 340 -3.48 -3.74 12.01
C VAL A 340 -3.77 -5.21 12.34
N SER A 341 -2.91 -6.13 11.93
CA SER A 341 -3.03 -7.55 12.27
C SER A 341 -3.03 -7.79 13.76
N LEU A 342 -2.18 -7.11 14.53
CA LEU A 342 -2.18 -7.25 15.99
C LEU A 342 -3.39 -6.54 16.62
N GLY A 343 -3.59 -5.26 16.29
CA GLY A 343 -4.63 -4.43 16.92
C GLY A 343 -6.06 -4.92 16.65
N HIS A 344 -6.36 -5.38 15.43
CA HIS A 344 -7.69 -5.88 15.07
C HIS A 344 -7.89 -7.36 15.35
N THR A 345 -6.89 -8.06 15.89
CA THR A 345 -7.06 -9.43 16.38
C THR A 345 -7.03 -9.56 17.91
N GLY A 346 -7.00 -8.43 18.63
CA GLY A 346 -6.96 -8.39 20.09
C GLY A 346 -5.59 -8.71 20.70
N ARG A 347 -4.55 -8.80 19.86
CA ARG A 347 -3.18 -9.12 20.30
C ARG A 347 -2.42 -7.86 20.69
N ASN A 348 -1.48 -8.00 21.62
CA ASN A 348 -0.73 -6.87 22.15
C ASN A 348 0.21 -6.27 21.08
N ILE A 349 -0.05 -5.03 20.66
CA ILE A 349 0.77 -4.30 19.68
C ILE A 349 2.17 -3.95 20.21
N HIS A 350 2.38 -3.96 21.52
CA HIS A 350 3.68 -3.67 22.14
C HIS A 350 4.58 -4.90 22.25
N GLN A 351 4.04 -6.08 21.97
CA GLN A 351 4.77 -7.35 21.94
C GLN A 351 4.56 -8.03 20.58
N PRO A 352 5.03 -7.42 19.48
CA PRO A 352 4.93 -8.02 18.15
C PRO A 352 5.82 -9.28 18.04
N PRO A 353 5.59 -10.14 17.03
CA PRO A 353 6.46 -11.27 16.74
C PRO A 353 7.94 -10.86 16.62
N LYS A 354 8.87 -11.71 17.08
CA LYS A 354 10.32 -11.44 17.06
C LYS A 354 10.87 -11.11 15.67
N THR A 355 10.21 -11.60 14.63
CA THR A 355 10.54 -11.39 13.21
C THR A 355 10.22 -9.99 12.71
N VAL A 356 9.40 -9.19 13.41
CA VAL A 356 8.85 -7.92 12.89
C VAL A 356 9.92 -6.91 12.50
N THR A 357 10.99 -6.81 13.30
CA THR A 357 12.09 -5.89 13.04
C THR A 357 12.85 -6.31 11.78
N ALA A 358 13.11 -7.61 11.61
CA ALA A 358 13.76 -8.15 10.42
C ALA A 358 12.93 -7.91 9.14
N ILE A 359 11.59 -8.09 9.21
CA ILE A 359 10.68 -7.80 8.10
C ILE A 359 10.88 -6.36 7.60
N PHE A 360 10.89 -5.39 8.51
CA PHE A 360 11.02 -3.97 8.17
C PHE A 360 12.43 -3.61 7.68
N ILE A 361 13.47 -4.15 8.31
CA ILE A 361 14.86 -3.93 7.87
C ILE A 361 15.06 -4.47 6.46
N LEU A 362 14.59 -5.69 6.16
CA LEU A 362 14.68 -6.27 4.82
C LEU A 362 13.98 -5.40 3.76
N MET A 363 12.83 -4.81 4.09
CA MET A 363 12.13 -3.92 3.18
C MET A 363 12.89 -2.58 2.98
N ILE A 364 13.55 -2.06 4.01
CA ILE A 364 14.45 -0.90 3.88
C ILE A 364 15.66 -1.23 3.01
N VAL A 365 16.28 -2.39 3.23
CA VAL A 365 17.38 -2.89 2.38
C VAL A 365 16.92 -2.99 0.93
N SER A 366 15.72 -3.54 0.69
CA SER A 366 15.13 -3.58 -0.65
C SER A 366 15.03 -2.19 -1.30
N ALA A 367 14.55 -1.18 -0.55
CA ALA A 367 14.48 0.21 -1.01
C ALA A 367 15.86 0.81 -1.33
N ILE A 368 16.83 0.65 -0.43
CA ILE A 368 18.18 1.20 -0.57
C ILE A 368 18.86 0.61 -1.82
N PHE A 369 18.82 -0.72 -1.98
CA PHE A 369 19.44 -1.40 -3.11
C PHE A 369 18.72 -1.13 -4.44
N ARG A 370 17.41 -0.84 -4.42
CA ARG A 370 16.68 -0.50 -5.66
C ARG A 370 16.93 0.92 -6.14
N VAL A 371 17.10 1.86 -5.21
CA VAL A 371 16.97 3.30 -5.48
C VAL A 371 18.28 4.04 -5.29
N VAL A 372 19.01 3.77 -4.21
CA VAL A 372 20.19 4.55 -3.81
C VAL A 372 21.46 3.98 -4.43
N LEU A 373 21.68 2.67 -4.31
CA LEU A 373 22.91 2.00 -4.76
C LEU A 373 23.16 2.13 -6.28
N PRO A 374 22.13 2.06 -7.16
CA PRO A 374 22.29 2.33 -8.58
C PRO A 374 22.87 3.70 -8.93
N MET A 375 22.75 4.71 -8.05
CA MET A 375 23.28 6.05 -8.29
C MET A 375 24.82 6.12 -8.21
N PHE A 376 25.48 5.09 -7.68
CA PHE A 376 26.93 5.06 -7.49
C PHE A 376 27.68 4.25 -8.57
N GLY A 377 26.98 3.76 -9.61
CA GLY A 377 27.63 3.28 -10.85
C GLY A 377 28.17 1.85 -10.85
N TYR A 378 27.78 0.99 -9.90
CA TYR A 378 28.21 -0.41 -9.84
C TYR A 378 27.08 -1.37 -10.22
N ASP A 379 27.42 -2.49 -10.89
CA ASP A 379 26.60 -3.68 -11.19
C ASP A 379 25.10 -3.54 -10.89
N TYR A 380 24.39 -2.82 -11.77
CA TYR A 380 22.99 -2.48 -11.60
C TYR A 380 22.14 -3.73 -11.36
N MET A 381 22.36 -4.79 -12.12
CA MET A 381 21.58 -6.02 -12.03
C MET A 381 21.78 -6.75 -10.71
N THR A 382 22.98 -6.74 -10.14
CA THR A 382 23.22 -7.28 -8.79
C THR A 382 22.47 -6.47 -7.73
N TRP A 383 22.42 -5.15 -7.82
CA TRP A 383 21.61 -4.34 -6.89
C TRP A 383 20.12 -4.62 -7.00
N ILE A 384 19.60 -4.79 -8.22
CA ILE A 384 18.21 -5.21 -8.43
C ILE A 384 17.97 -6.59 -7.81
N LEU A 385 18.87 -7.55 -7.99
CA LEU A 385 18.73 -8.89 -7.44
C LEU A 385 18.74 -8.91 -5.90
N ILE A 386 19.63 -8.14 -5.27
CA ILE A 386 19.67 -8.03 -3.79
C ILE A 386 18.38 -7.38 -3.29
N SER A 387 17.92 -6.32 -3.95
CA SER A 387 16.64 -5.68 -3.62
C SER A 387 15.46 -6.66 -3.69
N GLN A 388 15.45 -7.49 -4.75
CA GLN A 388 14.44 -8.51 -4.99
C GLN A 388 14.41 -9.58 -3.90
N ILE A 389 15.58 -10.12 -3.54
CA ILE A 389 15.72 -11.13 -2.49
C ILE A 389 15.26 -10.55 -1.15
N ALA A 390 15.67 -9.32 -0.82
CA ALA A 390 15.28 -8.66 0.42
C ALA A 390 13.75 -8.45 0.52
N TRP A 391 13.09 -8.04 -0.57
CA TRP A 391 11.62 -7.97 -0.65
C TRP A 391 10.98 -9.33 -0.37
N ILE A 392 11.43 -10.38 -1.08
CA ILE A 392 10.86 -11.73 -0.96
C ILE A 392 11.00 -12.24 0.47
N LEU A 393 12.20 -12.14 1.06
CA LEU A 393 12.46 -12.57 2.43
C LEU A 393 11.60 -11.81 3.45
N SER A 394 11.39 -10.50 3.24
CA SER A 394 10.50 -9.68 4.09
C SER A 394 9.07 -10.24 4.11
N PHE A 395 8.49 -10.55 2.95
CA PHE A 395 7.13 -11.10 2.87
C PHE A 395 7.05 -12.56 3.28
N VAL A 396 8.08 -13.37 3.05
CA VAL A 396 8.16 -14.75 3.58
C VAL A 396 8.10 -14.74 5.11
N LEU A 397 8.90 -13.89 5.77
CA LEU A 397 8.85 -13.73 7.23
C LEU A 397 7.48 -13.20 7.71
N PHE A 398 6.86 -12.28 6.95
CA PHE A 398 5.51 -11.83 7.24
C PHE A 398 4.50 -12.98 7.18
N CYS A 399 4.54 -13.79 6.13
CA CYS A 399 3.68 -14.96 5.95
C CYS A 399 3.78 -15.92 7.14
N PHE A 400 5.00 -16.31 7.52
CA PHE A 400 5.23 -17.20 8.67
C PHE A 400 4.69 -16.64 9.99
N SER A 401 4.81 -15.33 10.19
CA SER A 401 4.50 -14.71 11.49
C SER A 401 3.05 -14.27 11.63
N TYR A 402 2.42 -13.86 10.52
CA TYR A 402 1.12 -13.18 10.55
C TYR A 402 -0.03 -13.99 9.95
N ILE A 403 0.18 -14.95 9.04
CA ILE A 403 -0.94 -15.74 8.48
C ILE A 403 -1.70 -16.49 9.59
N GLY A 404 -0.98 -17.07 10.55
CA GLY A 404 -1.61 -17.70 11.71
C GLY A 404 -2.38 -16.71 12.59
N ILE A 405 -1.89 -15.48 12.74
CA ILE A 405 -2.57 -14.40 13.47
C ILE A 405 -3.88 -14.01 12.75
N LEU A 406 -3.83 -13.89 11.42
CA LEU A 406 -4.93 -13.48 10.55
C LEU A 406 -6.01 -14.56 10.39
N SER A 407 -5.64 -15.83 10.53
CA SER A 407 -6.54 -16.96 10.32
C SER A 407 -7.19 -17.46 11.61
N LYS A 408 -6.64 -17.13 12.79
CA LYS A 408 -7.18 -17.54 14.10
C LYS A 408 -8.22 -16.54 14.63
N PRO A 409 -9.17 -16.99 15.48
CA PRO A 409 -10.07 -16.11 16.21
C PRO A 409 -9.31 -15.03 17.00
N ARG A 410 -10.03 -13.94 17.33
CA ARG A 410 -9.50 -12.93 18.24
C ARG A 410 -9.23 -13.52 19.61
N THR A 411 -8.20 -13.02 20.28
CA THR A 411 -7.83 -13.47 21.64
C THR A 411 -8.81 -13.03 22.72
N ASP A 412 -9.66 -12.03 22.45
CA ASP A 412 -10.65 -11.50 23.39
C ASP A 412 -12.09 -12.01 23.13
N GLY A 413 -12.27 -12.95 22.20
CA GLY A 413 -13.58 -13.55 21.90
C GLY A 413 -14.60 -12.63 21.21
N LEU A 414 -14.20 -11.42 20.81
CA LEU A 414 -15.04 -10.51 20.03
C LEU A 414 -15.09 -10.93 18.55
N PHE A 415 -16.11 -10.47 17.83
CA PHE A 415 -16.16 -10.62 16.37
C PHE A 415 -15.15 -9.69 15.71
N GLY A 416 -14.27 -10.25 14.90
CA GLY A 416 -13.33 -9.51 14.09
C GLY A 416 -12.16 -10.33 13.65
#